data_AF-A0A0W0V2H0-F1
#
_entry.id   AF-A0A0W0V2H0-F1
#
_cell.length_a   1.000
_cell.length_b   1.000
_cell.length_c   1.000
_cell.angle_alpha   90.00
_cell.angle_beta   90.00
_cell.angle_gamma   90.00
#
_symmetry.space_group_name_H-M   'P 1'
#
loop_
_entity.id
_entity.type
_entity.pdbx_description
1 polymer ?
#
loop_
_entity_poly.entity_id
_entity_poly.type
_entity_poly.pdbx_seq_one_letter_code
_entity_poly.pdbx_strand_id
1 'polypeptide(L)'
;MPETFFFHNKDQKRSIEEGHEAVRKKVGKELESVRKQIQCTKEEITDYMQESNSGDSADRAGRYMMLLQLKQRRDELIKSEAKLETKLTDLLKECTEVSQKNDFCI
;
A
#
# COMPACT_ATOMS: atom_id res chain seq x y z
N MET A 1 -36.71 37.88 14.50
CA MET A 1 -35.51 37.66 13.67
C MET A 1 -34.60 36.68 14.39
N PRO A 2 -34.39 35.46 13.88
CA PRO A 2 -33.17 34.72 14.20
C PRO A 2 -32.50 34.26 12.89
N GLU A 3 -31.53 35.03 12.43
CA GLU A 3 -30.45 34.53 11.57
C GLU A 3 -29.30 34.20 12.50
N THR A 4 -28.91 32.92 12.60
CA THR A 4 -27.53 32.44 12.85
C THR A 4 -27.54 30.95 13.21
N PHE A 5 -27.78 30.04 12.25
CA PHE A 5 -27.55 28.60 12.48
C PHE A 5 -27.03 27.81 11.27
N PHE A 6 -26.48 28.45 10.23
CA PHE A 6 -26.10 27.76 8.98
C PHE A 6 -24.62 27.86 8.56
N PHE A 7 -23.70 28.24 9.43
CA PHE A 7 -22.28 28.40 9.05
C PHE A 7 -21.30 27.33 9.54
N HIS A 8 -21.68 26.41 10.43
CA HIS A 8 -20.72 25.43 10.98
C HIS A 8 -20.54 24.13 10.15
N ASN A 9 -21.37 23.88 9.14
CA ASN A 9 -21.34 22.61 8.40
C ASN A 9 -20.40 22.58 7.18
N LYS A 10 -19.88 23.72 6.71
CA LYS A 10 -19.00 23.76 5.53
C LYS A 10 -17.53 23.53 5.87
N ASP A 11 -17.06 24.05 7.00
CA ASP A 11 -15.65 23.93 7.41
C ASP A 11 -15.32 22.50 7.90
N GLN A 12 -16.30 21.84 8.55
CA GLN A 12 -16.14 20.44 8.98
C GLN A 12 -16.03 19.48 7.78
N LYS A 13 -16.74 19.74 6.68
CA LYS A 13 -16.69 18.94 5.45
C LYS A 13 -15.31 19.01 4.76
N ARG A 14 -14.72 20.21 4.63
CA ARG A 14 -13.35 20.36 4.09
C ARG A 14 -12.31 19.63 4.92
N SER A 15 -12.40 19.70 6.25
CA SER A 15 -11.42 19.04 7.13
C SER A 15 -11.42 17.50 6.99
N ILE A 16 -12.59 16.90 6.74
CA ILE A 16 -12.75 15.45 6.59
C ILE A 16 -12.21 15.01 5.22
N GLU A 17 -12.55 15.73 4.15
CA GLU A 17 -12.04 15.46 2.80
C GLU A 17 -10.51 15.61 2.70
N GLU A 18 -9.95 16.64 3.32
CA GLU A 18 -8.50 16.85 3.44
C GLU A 18 -7.81 15.71 4.21
N GLY A 19 -8.45 15.22 5.29
CA GLY A 19 -7.99 14.07 6.06
C GLY A 19 -7.96 12.78 5.24
N HIS A 20 -9.03 12.47 4.52
CA HIS A 20 -9.09 11.29 3.65
C HIS A 20 -8.08 11.37 2.50
N GLU A 21 -7.83 12.56 1.94
CA GLU A 21 -6.81 12.73 0.92
C GLU A 21 -5.38 12.54 1.46
N ALA A 22 -5.08 13.03 2.67
CA ALA A 22 -3.80 12.80 3.32
C ALA A 22 -3.55 11.30 3.56
N VAL A 23 -4.56 10.56 4.03
CA VAL A 23 -4.46 9.10 4.24
C VAL A 23 -4.27 8.38 2.91
N ARG A 24 -5.02 8.73 1.85
CA ARG A 24 -4.84 8.13 0.52
C ARG A 24 -3.44 8.35 -0.04
N LYS A 25 -2.90 9.58 0.08
CA LYS A 25 -1.52 9.88 -0.34
C LYS A 25 -0.48 9.07 0.44
N LYS A 26 -0.68 8.88 1.75
CA LYS A 26 0.21 8.07 2.59
C LYS A 26 0.18 6.60 2.18
N VAL A 27 -1.01 6.01 2.04
CA VAL A 27 -1.18 4.61 1.59
C VAL A 27 -0.61 4.41 0.18
N GLY A 28 -0.82 5.37 -0.73
CA GLY A 28 -0.24 5.35 -2.07
C GLY A 28 1.29 5.34 -2.08
N LYS A 29 1.94 6.16 -1.25
CA LYS A 29 3.41 6.17 -1.10
C LYS A 29 3.94 4.85 -0.53
N GLU A 30 3.24 4.30 0.47
CA GLU A 30 3.60 3.02 1.07
C GLU A 30 3.52 1.88 0.04
N LEU A 31 2.46 1.88 -0.78
CA LEU A 31 2.26 0.92 -1.85
C LEU A 31 3.33 1.04 -2.94
N GLU A 32 3.70 2.26 -3.35
CA GLU A 32 4.81 2.48 -4.27
C GLU A 32 6.14 1.95 -3.70
N SER A 33 6.39 2.17 -2.41
CA SER A 33 7.57 1.65 -1.72
C SER A 33 7.59 0.11 -1.71
N VAL A 34 6.46 -0.53 -1.41
CA VAL A 34 6.35 -1.99 -1.43
C VAL A 34 6.60 -2.55 -2.83
N ARG A 35 6.05 -1.92 -3.87
CA ARG A 35 6.30 -2.31 -5.27
C ARG A 35 7.78 -2.22 -5.65
N LYS A 36 8.46 -1.15 -5.24
CA LYS A 36 9.92 -1.02 -5.43
C LYS A 36 10.68 -2.14 -4.73
N GLN A 37 10.33 -2.46 -3.49
CA GLN A 37 10.97 -3.56 -2.75
C GLN A 37 10.72 -4.93 -3.41
N ILE A 38 9.53 -5.20 -3.93
CA ILE A 38 9.23 -6.41 -4.70
C ILE A 38 10.13 -6.50 -5.93
N GLN A 39 10.29 -5.38 -6.65
CA GLN A 39 11.12 -5.33 -7.85
C GLN A 39 12.60 -5.58 -7.51
N CYS A 40 13.16 -4.91 -6.51
CA CYS A 40 14.53 -5.16 -6.04
C CYS A 40 14.72 -6.62 -5.61
N THR A 41 13.75 -7.20 -4.88
CA THR A 41 13.83 -8.61 -4.45
C THR A 41 13.82 -9.57 -5.65
N LYS A 42 13.10 -9.24 -6.74
CA LYS A 42 13.12 -10.05 -7.98
C LYS A 42 14.47 -9.98 -8.70
N GLU A 43 15.09 -8.80 -8.71
CA GLU A 43 16.43 -8.60 -9.26
C GLU A 43 17.45 -9.40 -8.46
N GLU A 44 17.43 -9.30 -7.12
CA GLU A 44 18.28 -10.09 -6.22
C GLU A 44 18.12 -11.61 -6.48
N ILE A 45 16.87 -12.12 -6.61
CA ILE A 45 16.63 -13.53 -6.93
C ILE A 45 17.26 -13.92 -8.27
N THR A 46 17.18 -13.04 -9.26
CA THR A 46 17.72 -13.27 -10.60
C THR A 46 19.24 -13.35 -10.57
N ASP A 47 19.89 -12.44 -9.84
CA ASP A 47 21.35 -12.41 -9.66
C ASP A 47 21.83 -13.69 -8.96
N TYR A 48 21.17 -14.08 -7.86
CA TYR A 48 21.49 -15.33 -7.16
C TYR A 48 21.30 -16.57 -8.05
N MET A 49 20.30 -16.58 -8.92
CA MET A 49 20.09 -17.68 -9.87
C MET A 49 21.17 -17.74 -10.96
N GLN A 50 21.69 -16.61 -11.42
CA GLN A 50 22.75 -16.57 -12.44
C GLN A 50 24.12 -17.02 -11.90
N GLU A 51 24.43 -16.71 -10.64
CA GLU A 51 25.71 -17.07 -10.02
C GLU A 51 25.82 -18.55 -9.57
N SER A 52 24.73 -19.32 -9.67
CA SER A 52 24.56 -20.63 -9.00
C SER A 52 25.35 -21.81 -9.59
N ASN A 53 26.17 -21.62 -10.63
CA ASN A 53 26.93 -22.71 -11.26
C ASN A 53 28.39 -22.85 -10.78
N SER A 54 28.83 -22.04 -9.81
CA SER A 54 30.19 -22.09 -9.27
C SER A 54 30.19 -22.21 -7.74
N GLY A 55 31.18 -22.92 -7.18
CA GLY A 55 31.33 -23.14 -5.72
C GLY A 55 31.30 -24.61 -5.29
N ASP A 56 31.71 -24.87 -4.05
CA ASP A 56 31.66 -26.19 -3.43
C ASP A 56 30.22 -26.57 -2.98
N SER A 57 30.05 -27.73 -2.34
CA SER A 57 28.73 -28.16 -1.86
C SER A 57 28.13 -27.25 -0.77
N ALA A 58 28.96 -26.63 0.07
CA ALA A 58 28.50 -25.73 1.13
C ALA A 58 28.09 -24.38 0.54
N ASP A 59 28.84 -23.85 -0.42
CA ASP A 59 28.50 -22.63 -1.15
C ASP A 59 27.15 -22.75 -1.87
N ARG A 60 26.92 -23.90 -2.53
CA ARG A 60 25.64 -24.18 -3.19
C ARG A 60 24.48 -24.26 -2.21
N ALA A 61 24.68 -24.87 -1.04
CA ALA A 61 23.64 -24.92 0.00
C ALA A 61 23.32 -23.53 0.57
N GLY A 62 24.35 -22.70 0.81
CA GLY A 62 24.17 -21.32 1.27
C GLY A 62 23.38 -20.46 0.28
N ARG A 63 23.74 -20.53 -1.02
CA ARG A 63 23.01 -19.84 -2.09
C ARG A 63 21.55 -20.29 -2.20
N TYR A 64 21.29 -21.59 -2.07
CA TYR A 64 19.93 -22.12 -2.08
C TYR A 64 19.09 -21.61 -0.89
N MET A 65 19.67 -21.57 0.30
CA MET A 65 19.01 -21.03 1.49
C MET A 65 18.69 -19.54 1.35
N MET A 66 19.62 -18.75 0.81
CA MET A 66 19.39 -17.34 0.52
C MET A 66 18.25 -17.14 -0.49
N LEU A 67 18.23 -17.92 -1.58
CA LEU A 67 17.15 -17.91 -2.56
C LEU A 67 15.79 -18.23 -1.94
N LEU A 68 15.73 -19.18 -1.00
CA LEU A 68 14.49 -19.49 -0.27
C LEU A 68 14.02 -18.30 0.58
N GLN A 69 14.93 -17.64 1.29
CA GLN A 69 14.62 -16.47 2.10
C GLN A 69 14.12 -15.31 1.24
N LEU A 70 14.74 -15.05 0.10
CA LEU A 70 14.30 -14.01 -0.85
C LEU A 70 12.90 -14.30 -1.40
N LYS A 71 12.61 -15.57 -1.73
CA LYS A 71 11.27 -15.98 -2.17
C LYS A 71 10.22 -15.77 -1.06
N GLN A 72 10.53 -16.15 0.18
CA GLN A 72 9.64 -15.92 1.32
C GLN A 72 9.37 -14.42 1.53
N ARG A 73 10.43 -13.61 1.54
CA ARG A 73 10.32 -12.14 1.66
C ARG A 73 9.47 -11.55 0.54
N ARG A 74 9.64 -11.99 -0.70
CA ARG A 74 8.82 -11.56 -1.84
C ARG A 74 7.34 -11.89 -1.60
N ASP A 75 7.03 -13.10 -1.15
CA ASP A 75 5.65 -13.51 -0.92
C ASP A 75 4.99 -12.73 0.24
N GLU A 76 5.76 -12.35 1.27
CA GLU A 76 5.30 -11.44 2.33
C GLU A 76 5.02 -10.03 1.80
N LEU A 77 5.89 -9.50 0.94
CA LEU A 77 5.68 -8.20 0.30
C LEU A 77 4.44 -8.19 -0.60
N ILE A 78 4.20 -9.26 -1.36
CA ILE A 78 2.97 -9.41 -2.18
C ILE A 78 1.72 -9.41 -1.29
N LYS A 79 1.75 -10.11 -0.14
CA LYS A 79 0.65 -10.07 0.82
C LYS A 79 0.45 -8.67 1.41
N SER A 80 1.53 -7.94 1.65
CA SER A 80 1.48 -6.56 2.12
C SER A 80 0.89 -5.62 1.06
N GLU A 81 1.29 -5.77 -0.19
CA GLU A 81 0.74 -5.03 -1.34
C GLU A 81 -0.77 -5.24 -1.44
N ALA A 82 -1.22 -6.51 -1.44
CA ALA A 82 -2.65 -6.83 -1.49
C ALA A 82 -3.44 -6.18 -0.34
N LYS A 83 -2.89 -6.17 0.88
CA LYS A 83 -3.52 -5.49 2.04
C LYS A 83 -3.59 -3.97 1.87
N LEU A 84 -2.58 -3.35 1.27
CA LEU A 84 -2.57 -1.92 1.01
C LEU A 84 -3.56 -1.56 -0.11
N GLU A 85 -3.67 -2.39 -1.14
CA GLU A 85 -4.66 -2.25 -2.21
C GLU A 85 -6.08 -2.36 -1.67
N THR A 86 -6.37 -3.35 -0.81
CA THR A 86 -7.69 -3.47 -0.18
C THR A 86 -8.01 -2.25 0.68
N LYS A 87 -7.06 -1.79 1.51
CA LYS A 87 -7.24 -0.56 2.31
C LYS A 87 -7.51 0.65 1.44
N LEU A 88 -6.81 0.78 0.30
CA LEU A 88 -7.02 1.89 -0.62
C LEU A 88 -8.41 1.82 -1.27
N THR A 89 -8.88 0.63 -1.65
CA THR A 89 -10.25 0.46 -2.15
C THR A 89 -11.31 0.74 -1.10
N ASP A 90 -11.09 0.36 0.16
CA ASP A 90 -12.03 0.63 1.26
C ASP A 90 -12.10 2.12 1.57
N LEU A 91 -10.95 2.81 1.62
CA LEU A 91 -10.90 4.27 1.75
C LEU A 91 -11.63 4.99 0.60
N LEU A 92 -11.53 4.48 -0.63
CA LEU A 92 -12.26 5.04 -1.77
C LEU A 92 -13.78 4.84 -1.63
N LYS A 93 -14.23 3.67 -1.17
CA LYS A 93 -15.65 3.40 -0.89
C LYS A 93 -16.18 4.31 0.20
N GLU A 94 -15.46 4.44 1.32
CA GLU A 94 -15.82 5.36 2.41
C GLU A 94 -15.95 6.80 1.90
N CYS A 95 -15.02 7.26 1.05
CA CYS A 95 -15.14 8.59 0.44
C CYS A 95 -16.42 8.73 -0.41
N THR A 96 -16.79 7.70 -1.19
CA THR A 96 -18.01 7.74 -2.02
C THR A 96 -19.29 7.67 -1.19
N GLU A 97 -19.32 6.89 -0.11
CA GLU A 97 -20.49 6.78 0.78
C GLU A 97 -20.70 8.06 1.60
N VAL A 98 -19.62 8.70 2.04
CA VAL A 98 -19.68 10.01 2.70
C VAL A 98 -20.18 11.08 1.72
N SER A 99 -19.77 11.03 0.46
CA SER A 99 -20.30 11.93 -0.58
C SER A 99 -21.80 11.70 -0.83
N GLN A 100 -22.24 10.45 -0.99
CA GLN A 100 -23.65 10.12 -1.29
C GLN A 100 -24.61 10.40 -0.14
N LYS A 101 -24.21 10.14 1.11
CA LYS A 101 -25.03 10.48 2.29
C LYS A 101 -25.22 12.00 2.43
N ASN A 102 -24.27 12.78 1.94
CA ASN A 102 -24.37 14.24 1.95
C ASN A 102 -25.30 14.80 0.86
N ASP A 103 -25.46 14.09 -0.27
CA ASP A 103 -26.36 14.49 -1.36
C ASP A 103 -27.84 14.17 -1.08
N PHE A 104 -28.13 13.23 -0.16
CA PHE A 104 -29.49 12.86 0.25
C PHE A 104 -30.09 13.75 1.37
N CYS A 105 -29.38 14.80 1.81
CA CYS A 105 -29.84 15.76 2.82
C CYS A 105 -30.03 17.18 2.24
N ILE A 106 -30.71 17.29 1.10
CA ILE A 106 -31.23 18.56 0.56
C ILE A 106 -32.76 18.53 0.59
#